data_AF-A0A932PF89-F1
#
_entry.id   AF-A0A932PF89-F1
#
_cell.length_a   1.000
_cell.length_b   1.000
_cell.length_c   1.000
_cell.angle_alpha   90.00
_cell.angle_beta   90.00
_cell.angle_gamma   90.00
#
_symmetry.space_group_name_H-M   'P 1'
#
loop_
_entity.id
_entity.type
_entity.pdbx_description
1 polymer ?
#
loop_
_entity_poly.entity_id
_entity_poly.type
_entity_poly.pdbx_seq_one_letter_code
_entity_poly.pdbx_strand_id
1 'polypeptide(L)'
;QPDQGPIPTADPIRSLVCSATLVGPNFRAAIIGDAVYRVGQKVPSKGPIQYVLKEVLPDRVLLEREGRVESLRIHPHSVDDDQEGQ
;
A
#
# COMPACT_ATOMS: atom_id res chain seq x y z
N GLN A 1 -38.73 -3.28 -4.45
CA GLN A 1 -37.58 -2.43 -4.06
C GLN A 1 -36.31 -3.25 -4.28
N PRO A 2 -35.21 -2.65 -4.75
CA PRO A 2 -34.05 -3.41 -5.23
C PRO A 2 -33.35 -4.13 -4.07
N ASP A 3 -33.06 -5.40 -4.30
CA ASP A 3 -32.19 -6.26 -3.49
C ASP A 3 -30.77 -5.69 -3.57
N GLN A 4 -30.42 -4.78 -2.65
CA GLN A 4 -29.06 -4.29 -2.54
C GLN A 4 -28.20 -5.45 -2.05
N GLY A 5 -27.56 -6.14 -2.99
CA GLY A 5 -26.51 -7.11 -2.70
C GLY A 5 -25.47 -6.51 -1.73
N PRO A 6 -24.76 -7.35 -0.96
CA PRO A 6 -23.87 -6.88 0.10
C PRO A 6 -22.91 -5.83 -0.48
N ILE A 7 -22.97 -4.63 0.12
CA ILE A 7 -22.04 -3.54 -0.18
C ILE A 7 -20.64 -4.17 -0.01
N PRO A 8 -19.79 -4.22 -1.06
CA PRO A 8 -18.49 -4.80 -0.90
C PRO A 8 -17.79 -3.98 0.18
N THR A 9 -17.53 -4.61 1.32
CA THR A 9 -16.69 -4.07 2.38
C THR A 9 -15.33 -3.88 1.74
N ALA A 10 -15.11 -2.68 1.18
CA ALA A 10 -13.90 -2.35 0.47
C ALA A 10 -12.76 -2.53 1.45
N ASP A 11 -11.93 -3.55 1.20
CA ASP A 11 -10.83 -3.83 2.09
C ASP A 11 -9.93 -2.58 2.15
N PRO A 12 -9.73 -1.97 3.33
CA PRO A 12 -9.07 -0.67 3.44
C PRO A 12 -7.62 -0.70 2.97
N ILE A 13 -6.97 -1.88 2.89
CA ILE A 13 -5.65 -1.99 2.29
C ILE A 13 -5.65 -1.71 0.79
N ARG A 14 -6.77 -1.94 0.10
CA ARG A 14 -6.91 -1.66 -1.34
C ARG A 14 -6.83 -0.16 -1.66
N SER A 15 -6.98 0.70 -0.65
CA SER A 15 -6.78 2.14 -0.80
C SER A 15 -5.32 2.57 -0.70
N LEU A 16 -4.43 1.71 -0.19
CA LEU A 16 -3.00 1.96 -0.12
C LEU A 16 -2.33 1.49 -1.41
N VAL A 17 -1.44 2.32 -1.95
CA VAL A 17 -0.63 2.00 -3.13
C VAL A 17 0.82 2.04 -2.70
N CYS A 18 1.52 0.91 -2.80
CA CYS A 18 2.97 0.88 -2.65
C CYS A 18 3.61 1.10 -4.02
N SER A 19 4.26 2.25 -4.18
CA SER A 19 4.87 2.65 -5.46
C SER A 19 6.29 2.11 -5.60
N ALA A 20 7.02 1.98 -4.49
CA ALA A 20 8.38 1.47 -4.48
C ALA A 20 8.81 0.96 -3.10
N THR A 21 9.82 0.09 -3.09
CA THR A 21 10.56 -0.29 -1.89
C THR A 21 12.03 0.06 -2.04
N LEU A 22 12.65 0.43 -0.94
CA LEU A 22 14.07 0.76 -0.85
C LEU A 22 14.70 -0.24 0.12
N VAL A 23 15.37 -1.25 -0.42
CA VAL A 23 16.01 -2.32 0.35
C VAL A 23 17.53 -2.23 0.13
N GLY A 24 18.24 -1.82 1.18
CA GLY A 24 19.70 -1.80 1.24
C GLY A 24 20.23 -2.62 2.42
N PRO A 25 21.55 -2.78 2.53
CA PRO A 25 22.17 -3.64 3.55
C PRO A 25 21.84 -3.22 5.00
N ASN A 26 21.68 -1.91 5.25
CA ASN A 26 21.37 -1.35 6.57
C ASN A 26 20.11 -0.48 6.56
N PHE A 27 19.33 -0.51 5.49
CA PHE A 27 18.20 0.41 5.31
C PHE A 27 17.03 -0.30 4.64
N ARG A 28 15.83 -0.09 5.19
CA ARG A 28 14.59 -0.63 4.66
C ARG A 28 13.49 0.42 4.81
N ALA A 29 12.95 0.86 3.68
CA ALA A 29 11.82 1.79 3.62
C ALA A 29 10.92 1.50 2.43
N ALA A 30 9.71 2.01 2.46
CA ALA A 30 8.76 1.90 1.37
C ALA A 30 8.08 3.23 1.09
N ILE A 31 7.76 3.45 -0.18
CA ILE A 31 6.96 4.59 -0.63
C ILE A 31 5.52 4.10 -0.75
N ILE A 32 4.64 4.63 0.10
CA ILE A 32 3.21 4.30 0.13
C ILE A 32 2.43 5.60 -0.08
N GLY A 33 1.65 5.68 -1.17
CA GLY A 33 1.18 6.96 -1.69
C GLY A 33 2.37 7.87 -2.01
N ASP A 34 2.37 9.08 -1.46
CA ASP A 34 3.41 10.10 -1.68
C ASP A 34 4.44 10.21 -0.55
N ALA A 35 4.40 9.28 0.42
CA ALA A 35 5.21 9.37 1.63
C ALA A 35 6.12 8.15 1.83
N VAL A 36 7.28 8.40 2.45
CA VAL A 36 8.28 7.38 2.78
C VAL A 36 8.06 6.89 4.21
N TYR A 37 7.93 5.58 4.36
CA TYR A 37 7.75 4.92 5.64
C TYR A 37 8.89 3.92 5.92
N ARG A 38 9.33 3.87 7.16
CA ARG A 38 10.30 2.90 7.68
C ARG A 38 9.62 1.85 8.54
N VAL A 39 10.28 0.72 8.73
CA VAL A 39 9.81 -0.33 9.64
C VAL A 39 9.51 0.25 11.02
N GLY A 40 8.34 -0.08 11.56
CA GLY A 40 7.79 0.42 12.82
C GLY A 40 6.95 1.70 12.70
N GLN A 41 6.96 2.39 11.55
CA GLN A 41 6.18 3.61 11.37
C GLN A 41 4.71 3.33 11.04
N LYS A 42 3.85 4.25 11.48
CA LYS A 42 2.43 4.23 11.18
C LYS A 42 2.18 4.75 9.77
N VAL A 43 1.44 3.97 8.98
CA VAL A 43 0.99 4.30 7.64
C VAL A 43 -0.49 4.68 7.74
N PRO A 44 -0.86 5.96 7.54
CA PRO A 44 -2.24 6.39 7.51
C PRO A 44 -2.94 5.79 6.28
N SER A 45 -4.13 5.23 6.49
CA SER A 45 -5.06 4.84 5.42
C SER A 45 -6.26 5.79 5.41
N LYS A 46 -7.11 5.70 4.39
CA LYS A 46 -8.35 6.48 4.35
C LYS A 46 -9.26 6.06 5.51
N GLY A 47 -9.61 7.01 6.37
CA GLY A 47 -10.47 6.81 7.53
C GLY A 47 -9.70 6.66 8.85
N PRO A 48 -10.31 6.11 9.91
CA PRO A 48 -9.69 5.98 11.24
C PRO A 48 -8.63 4.87 11.33
N ILE A 49 -8.36 4.17 10.23
CA ILE A 49 -7.56 2.94 10.20
C ILE A 49 -6.08 3.30 10.06
N GLN A 50 -5.26 2.80 10.99
CA GLN A 50 -3.81 2.97 10.98
C GLN A 50 -3.14 1.62 10.79
N TYR A 51 -2.29 1.52 9.77
CA TYR A 51 -1.41 0.38 9.57
C TYR A 51 -0.05 0.65 10.18
N VAL A 52 0.70 -0.38 10.52
CA VAL A 52 2.11 -0.28 10.92
C VAL A 52 2.95 -1.02 9.90
N LEU A 53 3.96 -0.37 9.34
CA LEU A 53 4.90 -1.02 8.43
C LEU A 53 5.79 -1.99 9.22
N LYS A 54 5.58 -3.30 9.10
CA LYS A 54 6.34 -4.32 9.84
C LYS A 54 7.58 -4.76 9.10
N GLU A 55 7.48 -4.90 7.78
CA GLU A 55 8.58 -5.40 6.98
C GLU A 55 8.55 -4.80 5.58
N VAL A 56 9.74 -4.59 5.03
CA VAL A 56 9.94 -4.19 3.64
C VAL A 56 10.75 -5.28 2.95
N LEU A 57 10.18 -5.81 1.87
CA LEU A 57 10.77 -6.79 0.97
C LEU A 57 11.00 -6.13 -0.40
N PRO A 58 11.82 -6.73 -1.28
CA PRO A 58 12.10 -6.15 -2.59
C PRO A 58 10.86 -5.95 -3.47
N ASP A 59 9.85 -6.83 -3.39
CA ASP A 59 8.65 -6.79 -4.25
C ASP A 59 7.38 -6.28 -3.53
N ARG A 60 7.42 -6.13 -2.20
CA ARG A 60 6.23 -5.87 -1.38
C ARG A 60 6.58 -5.35 0.01
N VAL A 61 5.55 -4.93 0.73
CA VAL A 61 5.63 -4.61 2.16
C VAL A 61 4.64 -5.42 2.97
N LEU A 62 4.95 -5.65 4.24
CA LEU A 62 4.03 -6.22 5.21
C LEU A 62 3.53 -5.13 6.15
N LEU A 63 2.23 -4.96 6.18
CA LEU A 63 1.52 -4.00 7.01
C LEU A 63 0.76 -4.77 8.10
N GLU A 64 0.84 -4.31 9.34
CA GLU A 64 0.06 -4.87 10.46
C GLU A 64 -1.05 -3.92 10.87
N ARG A 65 -2.22 -4.49 11.12
CA ARG A 65 -3.38 -3.80 11.66
C ARG A 65 -4.09 -4.72 12.64
N GLU A 66 -4.29 -4.27 13.88
CA GLU A 66 -5.08 -4.99 14.89
C GLU A 66 -4.66 -6.47 15.04
N GLY A 67 -3.35 -6.75 14.94
CA GLY A 67 -2.78 -8.09 15.03
C GLY A 67 -2.87 -8.94 13.75
N ARG A 68 -3.45 -8.43 12.67
CA ARG A 68 -3.44 -9.05 11.34
C ARG A 68 -2.33 -8.47 10.48
N VAL A 69 -1.57 -9.34 9.83
CA VAL A 69 -0.54 -8.94 8.86
C VAL A 69 -1.09 -9.10 7.45
N GLU A 70 -0.98 -8.05 6.67
CA GLU A 70 -1.44 -7.97 5.29
C GLU A 70 -0.26 -7.61 4.38
N SER A 71 -0.23 -8.18 3.17
CA SER A 71 0.82 -7.92 2.19
C SER A 71 0.36 -6.91 1.14
N LEU A 72 1.11 -5.82 0.97
CA LEU A 72 0.91 -4.85 -0.09
C LEU A 72 2.05 -4.96 -1.10
N ARG A 73 1.75 -5.47 -2.29
CA ARG A 73 2.74 -5.59 -3.39
C ARG A 73 3.00 -4.23 -4.01
N ILE A 74 4.20 -4.05 -4.54
CA ILE A 74 4.48 -2.90 -5.40
C ILE A 74 3.56 -3.00 -6.60
N HIS A 75 2.69 -2.02 -6.78
CA HIS A 75 2.00 -1.85 -8.05
C HIS A 75 2.92 -0.98 -8.90
N PRO A 76 3.54 -1.52 -9.96
CA PRO A 76 4.14 -0.62 -10.94
C PRO A 76 3.00 0.29 -11.38
N HIS A 77 3.20 1.60 -11.24
CA HIS A 77 2.37 2.54 -11.96
C HIS A 77 2.59 2.15 -13.42
N SER A 78 1.59 1.54 -14.06
CA SER A 78 1.56 1.51 -15.50
C SER A 78 1.57 2.98 -15.87
N VAL A 79 2.73 3.45 -16.31
CA VAL A 79 2.76 4.64 -17.14
C VAL A 79 1.93 4.24 -18.36
N ASP A 80 0.65 4.58 -18.35
CA ASP A 80 -0.04 4.87 -19.59
C ASP A 80 0.73 6.07 -20.16
N ASP A 81 1.74 5.74 -20.97
CA ASP A 81 2.46 6.65 -21.84
C ASP A 81 1.40 7.20 -22.80
N ASP A 82 0.81 8.33 -22.44
CA ASP A 82 -0.06 9.13 -23.29
C ASP A 82 0.77 9.57 -24.50
N GLN A 83 0.72 8.76 -25.55
CA GLN A 83 0.52 9.14 -26.95
C GLN A 83 0.75 10.63 -27.31
N GLU A 84 1.97 11.14 -27.21
CA GLU A 84 2.39 12.36 -27.91
C GLU A 84 3.60 12.06 -28.79
N GLY A 85 3.37 11.82 -30.09
CA GLY A 85 4.46 11.58 -31.03
C GLY A 85 4.07 11.30 -32.47
N GLN A 86 3.37 12.26 -33.09
CA GLN A 86 3.15 12.49 -34.54
C GLN A 86 2.03 11.75 -35.28
#